data_AF-A0A7S3N0J1-F1
#
_entry.id   AF-A0A7S3N0J1-F1
#
_cell.length_a   1.000
_cell.length_b   1.000
_cell.length_c   1.000
_cell.angle_alpha   90.00
_cell.angle_beta   90.00
_cell.angle_gamma   90.00
#
_symmetry.space_group_name_H-M   'P 1'
#
loop_
_entity.id
_entity.type
_entity.pdbx_description
1 polymer ?
#
loop_
_entity_poly.entity_id
_entity_poly.type
_entity_poly.pdbx_seq_one_letter_code
_entity_poly.pdbx_strand_id
1 'polypeptide(L)'
;MQGQAYNAFYSHHGQFPGSLHYIMFMASVKNFASDEQLKKWQPLIDGNKIMGCYAQTELGHGSNVAGLETTAIYDVKTGVFDIHSPTESATKWWPGDVGYVANYALVFAQLIIKDEDGQTNKYGIAPFLVQIRDLNTHKYMPGIRCGNMGPKMGFNSKDNGWLIMNHVKVARENMLQRYMILDQDGTVSFD
;
A
#
# COMPACT_ATOMS: atom_id res chain seq x y z
N MET A 1 6.09 13.77 -39.24
CA MET A 1 6.60 13.14 -37.99
C MET A 1 6.46 14.02 -36.74
N GLN A 2 5.56 15.02 -36.71
CA GLN A 2 5.31 15.85 -35.51
C GLN A 2 3.92 15.62 -34.86
N GLY A 3 3.04 14.84 -35.47
CA GLY A 3 1.65 14.64 -35.00
C GLY A 3 1.42 13.46 -34.04
N GLN A 4 2.29 12.44 -34.03
CA GLN A 4 2.07 11.25 -33.19
C GLN A 4 2.57 11.42 -31.74
N ALA A 5 3.64 12.20 -31.53
CA ALA A 5 4.11 12.53 -30.19
C ALA A 5 3.19 13.54 -29.47
N TYR A 6 2.54 14.44 -30.23
CA TYR A 6 1.57 15.40 -29.68
C TYR A 6 0.29 14.71 -29.17
N ASN A 7 -0.15 13.66 -29.86
CA ASN A 7 -1.32 12.88 -29.45
C ASN A 7 -1.11 12.02 -28.19
N ALA A 8 0.14 11.74 -27.81
CA ALA A 8 0.43 11.01 -26.56
C ALA A 8 0.12 11.86 -25.31
N PHE A 9 0.24 13.20 -25.39
CA PHE A 9 -0.19 14.10 -24.32
C PHE A 9 -1.73 14.26 -24.24
N TYR A 10 -2.44 13.93 -25.33
CA TYR A 10 -3.90 14.00 -25.45
C TYR A 10 -4.58 12.62 -25.44
N SER A 11 -3.96 11.58 -24.86
CA SER A 11 -4.70 10.37 -24.53
C SER A 11 -5.78 10.73 -23.51
N HIS A 12 -7.04 10.65 -23.95
CA HIS A 12 -8.29 11.26 -23.46
C HIS A 12 -8.57 11.43 -21.93
N HIS A 13 -7.70 11.03 -21.00
CA HIS A 13 -7.88 11.24 -19.56
C HIS A 13 -6.58 11.54 -18.76
N GLY A 14 -5.47 11.88 -19.43
CA GLY A 14 -4.29 12.49 -18.78
C GLY A 14 -3.55 11.66 -17.73
N GLN A 15 -3.76 10.33 -17.66
CA GLN A 15 -3.04 9.47 -16.71
C GLN A 15 -2.51 8.19 -17.38
N PHE A 16 -1.21 7.96 -17.20
CA PHE A 16 -0.46 6.80 -17.67
C PHE A 16 -0.19 5.81 -16.51
N PRO A 17 -0.01 4.50 -16.78
CA PRO A 17 0.46 3.55 -15.78
C PRO A 17 1.76 4.01 -15.13
N GLY A 18 1.86 3.89 -13.81
CA GLY A 18 2.97 4.41 -13.00
C GLY A 18 2.80 5.86 -12.55
N SER A 19 1.83 6.63 -13.08
CA SER A 19 1.67 8.02 -12.62
C SER A 19 1.27 8.15 -11.14
N LEU A 20 0.60 7.14 -10.57
CA LEU A 20 0.16 7.18 -9.15
C LEU A 20 1.36 7.03 -8.21
N HIS A 21 2.40 6.32 -8.66
CA HIS A 21 3.68 6.26 -7.97
C HIS A 21 4.22 7.66 -7.69
N TYR A 22 4.37 8.49 -8.73
CA TYR A 22 4.99 9.81 -8.63
C TYR A 22 4.11 10.82 -7.87
N ILE A 23 2.79 10.80 -8.09
CA ILE A 23 1.91 11.85 -7.53
C ILE A 23 1.40 11.54 -6.12
N MET A 24 1.20 10.26 -5.75
CA MET A 24 0.71 9.89 -4.43
C MET A 24 1.71 9.05 -3.65
N PHE A 25 2.20 7.94 -4.19
CA PHE A 25 3.01 7.01 -3.38
C PHE A 25 4.30 7.68 -2.86
N MET A 26 5.07 8.33 -3.73
CA MET A 26 6.29 9.05 -3.33
C MET A 26 5.99 10.13 -2.29
N ALA A 27 4.97 10.95 -2.52
CA ALA A 27 4.56 12.00 -1.60
C ALA A 27 4.09 11.42 -0.26
N SER A 28 3.26 10.38 -0.26
CA SER A 28 2.75 9.74 0.95
C SER A 28 3.87 9.08 1.75
N VAL A 29 4.79 8.33 1.12
CA VAL A 29 5.94 7.77 1.83
C VAL A 29 6.77 8.90 2.46
N LYS A 30 7.03 9.98 1.71
CA LYS A 30 7.76 11.14 2.24
C LYS A 30 7.09 11.79 3.46
N ASN A 31 5.76 11.84 3.50
CA ASN A 31 5.01 12.47 4.58
C ASN A 31 4.80 11.55 5.80
N PHE A 32 4.62 10.24 5.59
CA PHE A 32 4.29 9.30 6.66
C PHE A 32 5.51 8.57 7.23
N ALA A 33 6.63 8.50 6.50
CA ALA A 33 7.83 7.82 6.98
C ALA A 33 8.60 8.70 7.97
N SER A 34 9.20 8.06 8.97
CA SER A 34 10.23 8.70 9.81
C SER A 34 11.51 8.97 9.00
N ASP A 35 12.38 9.83 9.52
CA ASP A 35 13.64 10.15 8.84
C ASP A 35 14.51 8.90 8.60
N GLU A 36 14.50 7.94 9.52
CA GLU A 36 15.23 6.68 9.38
C GLU A 36 14.62 5.78 8.29
N GLN A 37 13.29 5.73 8.21
CA GLN A 37 12.59 5.02 7.14
C GLN A 37 12.86 5.66 5.78
N LEU A 38 12.95 6.99 5.70
CA LEU A 38 13.30 7.68 4.46
C LEU A 38 14.70 7.33 3.99
N LYS A 39 15.71 7.25 4.89
CA LYS A 39 17.05 6.80 4.50
C LYS A 39 17.04 5.41 3.86
N LYS A 40 16.18 4.50 4.34
CA LYS A 40 16.03 3.14 3.80
C LYS A 40 15.30 3.11 2.46
N TRP A 41 14.14 3.77 2.37
CA TRP A 41 13.21 3.58 1.26
C TRP A 41 13.35 4.62 0.16
N GLN A 42 13.68 5.88 0.49
CA GLN A 42 13.69 6.98 -0.49
C GLN A 42 14.66 6.71 -1.67
N PRO A 43 15.90 6.22 -1.47
CA PRO A 43 16.80 5.95 -2.60
C PRO A 43 16.27 4.87 -3.56
N LEU A 44 15.56 3.87 -3.04
CA LEU A 44 14.96 2.81 -3.83
C LEU A 44 13.74 3.30 -4.63
N ILE A 45 12.98 4.21 -4.03
CA ILE A 45 11.81 4.87 -4.62
C ILE A 45 12.25 5.84 -5.73
N ASP A 46 13.18 6.75 -5.44
CA ASP A 46 13.70 7.73 -6.41
C ASP A 46 14.42 7.04 -7.58
N GLY A 47 15.07 5.91 -7.31
CA GLY A 47 15.71 5.07 -8.33
C GLY A 47 14.74 4.16 -9.11
N ASN A 48 13.43 4.26 -8.91
CA ASN A 48 12.38 3.40 -9.49
C ASN A 48 12.61 1.89 -9.30
N LYS A 49 13.39 1.49 -8.27
CA LYS A 49 13.50 0.08 -7.86
C LYS A 49 12.23 -0.35 -7.14
N ILE A 50 11.68 0.55 -6.34
CA ILE A 50 10.34 0.45 -5.78
C ILE A 50 9.41 1.29 -6.63
N MET A 51 8.50 0.63 -7.34
CA MET A 51 7.36 1.26 -8.02
C MET A 51 6.12 0.94 -7.20
N GLY A 52 5.43 1.98 -6.74
CA GLY A 52 4.45 1.87 -5.67
C GLY A 52 3.05 2.35 -6.03
N CYS A 53 2.03 1.71 -5.48
CA CYS A 53 0.65 2.18 -5.50
C CYS A 53 0.17 2.66 -4.12
N TYR A 54 -0.82 3.55 -4.09
CA TYR A 54 -1.51 3.99 -2.87
C TYR A 54 -2.78 3.14 -2.66
N ALA A 55 -2.79 2.28 -1.65
CA ALA A 55 -3.84 1.28 -1.42
C ALA A 55 -4.65 1.57 -0.14
N GLN A 56 -5.58 2.52 -0.25
CA GLN A 56 -6.47 2.90 0.85
C GLN A 56 -7.89 2.34 0.67
N THR A 57 -8.57 2.75 -0.40
CA THR A 57 -9.96 2.37 -0.70
C THR A 57 -10.13 0.85 -0.74
N GLU A 58 -11.22 0.41 -0.13
CA GLU A 58 -11.70 -0.97 -0.17
C GLU A 58 -13.01 -1.06 -0.93
N LEU A 59 -13.38 -2.26 -1.37
CA LEU A 59 -14.65 -2.51 -2.05
C LEU A 59 -15.85 -2.05 -1.20
N GLY A 60 -15.78 -2.27 0.12
CA GLY A 60 -16.82 -1.83 1.07
C GLY A 60 -16.70 -0.37 1.54
N HIS A 61 -15.52 0.25 1.42
CA HIS A 61 -15.21 1.52 2.10
C HIS A 61 -14.37 2.47 1.24
N GLY A 62 -14.99 3.57 0.81
CA GLY A 62 -14.32 4.70 0.16
C GLY A 62 -14.29 5.94 1.05
N SER A 63 -15.46 6.55 1.29
CA SER A 63 -15.56 7.77 2.11
C SER A 63 -15.28 7.53 3.59
N ASN A 64 -15.73 6.39 4.14
CA ASN A 64 -15.54 6.04 5.55
C ASN A 64 -14.22 5.28 5.75
N VAL A 65 -13.10 6.02 5.73
CA VAL A 65 -11.75 5.45 5.92
C VAL A 65 -11.57 4.82 7.30
N ALA A 66 -12.23 5.34 8.35
CA ALA A 66 -12.16 4.75 9.68
C ALA A 66 -12.78 3.34 9.73
N GLY A 67 -13.66 3.02 8.78
CA GLY A 67 -14.32 1.72 8.65
C GLY A 67 -13.58 0.69 7.82
N LEU A 68 -12.37 0.96 7.31
CA LEU A 68 -11.60 -0.04 6.55
C LEU A 68 -11.45 -1.35 7.35
N GLU A 69 -11.52 -2.46 6.65
CA GLU A 69 -11.59 -3.81 7.20
C GLU A 69 -10.25 -4.55 7.15
N THR A 70 -9.33 -4.15 6.26
CA THR A 70 -7.97 -4.73 6.22
C THR A 70 -7.30 -4.56 7.58
N THR A 71 -6.77 -5.63 8.15
CA THR A 71 -6.09 -5.62 9.45
C THR A 71 -4.59 -5.73 9.30
N ALA A 72 -3.84 -5.10 10.19
CA ALA A 72 -2.41 -5.30 10.40
C ALA A 72 -2.19 -5.62 11.88
N ILE A 73 -2.04 -6.92 12.19
CA ILE A 73 -1.90 -7.41 13.57
C ILE A 73 -0.40 -7.57 13.88
N TYR A 74 0.14 -6.74 14.75
CA TYR A 74 1.49 -6.91 15.30
C TYR A 74 1.46 -7.92 16.44
N ASP A 75 2.28 -8.97 16.38
CA ASP A 75 2.45 -9.90 17.49
C ASP A 75 3.80 -9.64 18.18
N VAL A 76 3.75 -9.11 19.41
CA VAL A 76 4.93 -8.73 20.21
C VAL A 76 5.93 -9.87 20.36
N LYS A 77 5.46 -11.13 20.42
CA LYS A 77 6.36 -12.30 20.55
C LYS A 77 7.21 -12.52 19.31
N THR A 78 6.68 -12.17 18.15
CA THR A 78 7.33 -12.42 16.86
C THR A 78 7.98 -11.17 16.27
N GLY A 79 7.56 -9.98 16.70
CA GLY A 79 8.04 -8.71 16.17
C GLY A 79 7.60 -8.44 14.73
N VAL A 80 6.58 -9.12 14.22
CA VAL A 80 6.08 -8.97 12.84
C VAL A 80 4.59 -8.67 12.78
N PHE A 81 4.19 -7.95 11.73
CA PHE A 81 2.81 -7.76 11.35
C PHE A 81 2.29 -8.93 10.52
N ASP A 82 1.02 -9.29 10.75
CA ASP A 82 0.18 -10.09 9.87
C ASP A 82 -0.84 -9.16 9.20
N ILE A 83 -0.69 -8.93 7.90
CA ILE A 83 -1.61 -8.11 7.11
C ILE A 83 -2.60 -9.01 6.36
N HIS A 84 -3.88 -8.74 6.56
CA HIS A 84 -4.95 -9.58 6.05
C HIS A 84 -6.18 -8.78 5.60
N SER A 85 -6.77 -9.19 4.48
CA SER A 85 -8.10 -8.80 4.00
C SER A 85 -9.10 -9.87 4.46
N PRO A 86 -9.82 -9.68 5.58
CA PRO A 86 -10.64 -10.74 6.20
C PRO A 86 -11.92 -11.07 5.43
N THR A 87 -12.38 -10.16 4.58
CA THR A 87 -13.64 -10.25 3.82
C THR A 87 -13.39 -9.83 2.37
N GLU A 88 -14.33 -10.17 1.48
CA GLU A 88 -14.28 -9.67 0.10
C GLU A 88 -14.43 -8.15 0.04
N SER A 89 -15.23 -7.56 0.94
CA SER A 89 -15.39 -6.10 1.06
C SER A 89 -14.09 -5.41 1.48
N ALA A 90 -13.22 -6.09 2.23
CA ALA A 90 -11.86 -5.62 2.57
C ALA A 90 -10.86 -5.65 1.41
N THR A 91 -11.25 -6.13 0.22
CA THR A 91 -10.38 -6.09 -0.96
C THR A 91 -10.04 -4.64 -1.27
N LYS A 92 -8.75 -4.29 -1.30
CA LYS A 92 -8.34 -2.96 -1.78
C LYS A 92 -8.79 -2.81 -3.21
N TRP A 93 -9.51 -1.73 -3.52
CA TRP A 93 -10.24 -1.58 -4.78
C TRP A 93 -10.09 -0.15 -5.33
N TRP A 94 -9.74 -0.03 -6.61
CA TRP A 94 -9.35 1.20 -7.31
C TRP A 94 -7.90 1.72 -7.20
N PRO A 95 -6.94 1.19 -6.39
CA PRO A 95 -5.57 1.66 -6.45
C PRO A 95 -5.04 1.64 -7.88
N GLY A 96 -4.63 2.79 -8.40
CA GLY A 96 -3.93 2.84 -9.67
C GLY A 96 -2.55 2.22 -9.52
N ASP A 97 -2.02 1.67 -10.61
CA ASP A 97 -0.71 1.00 -10.69
C ASP A 97 -0.64 -0.39 -10.02
N VAL A 98 -1.64 -0.80 -9.22
CA VAL A 98 -1.61 -2.13 -8.57
C VAL A 98 -1.84 -3.29 -9.55
N GLY A 99 -2.56 -3.01 -10.65
CA GLY A 99 -2.94 -4.02 -11.63
C GLY A 99 -1.72 -4.66 -12.28
N TYR A 100 -0.74 -3.84 -12.70
CA TYR A 100 0.43 -4.32 -13.43
C TYR A 100 1.75 -3.69 -12.97
N VAL A 101 1.79 -2.38 -12.67
CA VAL A 101 3.07 -1.66 -12.55
C VAL A 101 3.74 -1.82 -11.19
N ALA A 102 2.98 -1.75 -10.10
CA ALA A 102 3.52 -1.63 -8.77
C ALA A 102 4.09 -2.96 -8.24
N ASN A 103 5.28 -2.90 -7.65
CA ASN A 103 5.89 -3.98 -6.88
C ASN A 103 5.77 -3.76 -5.36
N TYR A 104 5.38 -2.55 -4.93
CA TYR A 104 5.00 -2.23 -3.56
C TYR A 104 3.63 -1.55 -3.49
N ALA A 105 2.96 -1.68 -2.34
CA ALA A 105 1.75 -0.96 -2.01
C ALA A 105 1.92 -0.23 -0.68
N LEU A 106 1.51 1.03 -0.61
CA LEU A 106 1.27 1.72 0.66
C LEU A 106 -0.16 1.38 1.10
N VAL A 107 -0.29 0.38 1.95
CA VAL A 107 -1.57 -0.19 2.41
C VAL A 107 -2.02 0.53 3.67
N PHE A 108 -3.26 1.01 3.69
CA PHE A 108 -3.89 1.53 4.90
C PHE A 108 -4.71 0.42 5.56
N ALA A 109 -4.41 0.09 6.80
CA ALA A 109 -5.04 -1.02 7.53
C ALA A 109 -5.28 -0.67 8.99
N GLN A 110 -6.22 -1.35 9.63
CA GLN A 110 -6.48 -1.28 11.06
C GLN A 110 -5.26 -1.84 11.82
N LEU A 111 -4.56 -0.96 12.53
CA LEU A 111 -3.47 -1.34 13.42
C LEU A 111 -4.03 -2.02 14.67
N ILE A 112 -3.60 -3.26 14.89
CA ILE A 112 -3.96 -4.06 16.04
C ILE A 112 -2.68 -4.58 16.68
N ILE A 113 -2.47 -4.32 17.97
CA ILE A 113 -1.33 -4.83 18.72
C ILE A 113 -1.79 -6.00 19.57
N LYS A 114 -1.13 -7.14 19.41
CA LYS A 114 -1.29 -8.33 20.22
C LYS A 114 -0.11 -8.42 21.19
N ASP A 115 -0.39 -8.29 22.47
CA ASP A 115 0.62 -8.31 23.54
C ASP A 115 1.13 -9.72 23.86
N GLU A 116 2.04 -9.83 24.84
CA GLU A 116 2.62 -11.10 25.27
C GLU A 116 1.60 -12.09 25.84
N ASP A 117 0.50 -11.60 26.41
CA ASP A 117 -0.59 -12.43 26.94
C ASP A 117 -1.62 -12.81 25.85
N GLY A 118 -1.46 -12.26 24.64
CA GLY A 118 -2.33 -12.49 23.49
C GLY A 118 -3.57 -11.59 23.46
N GLN A 119 -3.65 -10.59 24.32
CA GLN A 119 -4.72 -9.58 24.27
C GLN A 119 -4.48 -8.62 23.11
N THR A 120 -5.56 -8.16 22.49
CA THR A 120 -5.49 -7.29 21.31
C THR A 120 -6.06 -5.90 21.58
N ASN A 121 -5.30 -4.87 21.22
CA ASN A 121 -5.70 -3.47 21.28
C ASN A 121 -5.72 -2.84 19.88
N LYS A 122 -6.76 -2.06 19.56
CA LYS A 122 -6.92 -1.41 18.24
C LYS A 122 -6.54 0.07 18.32
N TYR A 123 -5.80 0.55 17.33
CA TYR A 123 -5.28 1.93 17.29
C TYR A 123 -5.72 2.73 16.06
N GLY A 124 -6.65 2.18 15.27
CA GLY A 124 -7.18 2.83 14.07
C GLY A 124 -6.31 2.58 12.84
N ILE A 125 -6.43 3.44 11.83
CA ILE A 125 -5.80 3.24 10.53
C ILE A 125 -4.34 3.69 10.55
N ALA A 126 -3.44 2.81 10.11
CA ALA A 126 -2.03 3.11 9.90
C ALA A 126 -1.58 2.75 8.47
N PRO A 127 -0.55 3.44 7.93
CA PRO A 127 0.05 3.14 6.64
C PRO A 127 1.19 2.11 6.73
N PHE A 128 1.17 1.10 5.87
CA PHE A 128 2.15 0.02 5.80
C PHE A 128 2.73 -0.12 4.40
N LEU A 129 4.06 -0.17 4.31
CA LEU A 129 4.76 -0.44 3.06
C LEU A 129 4.88 -1.95 2.82
N VAL A 130 4.06 -2.48 1.92
CA VAL A 130 3.95 -3.93 1.65
C VAL A 130 4.54 -4.26 0.29
N GLN A 131 5.47 -5.19 0.23
CA GLN A 131 5.95 -5.72 -1.04
C GLN A 131 4.89 -6.67 -1.64
N ILE A 132 4.39 -6.33 -2.82
CA ILE A 132 3.31 -7.08 -3.49
C ILE A 132 3.83 -7.94 -4.64
N ARG A 133 4.99 -7.59 -5.22
CA ARG A 133 5.67 -8.38 -6.26
C ARG A 133 7.16 -8.48 -5.99
N ASP A 134 7.75 -9.58 -6.43
CA ASP A 134 9.19 -9.78 -6.42
C ASP A 134 9.90 -8.76 -7.32
N LEU A 135 11.01 -8.20 -6.86
CA LEU A 135 11.70 -7.10 -7.53
C LEU A 135 12.36 -7.49 -8.86
N ASN A 136 12.63 -8.79 -9.07
CA ASN A 136 13.33 -9.28 -10.25
C ASN A 136 12.38 -9.91 -11.27
N THR A 137 11.43 -10.71 -10.78
CA THR A 137 10.53 -11.52 -11.60
C THR A 137 9.15 -10.90 -11.75
N HIS A 138 8.81 -9.90 -10.92
CA HIS A 138 7.51 -9.24 -10.87
C HIS A 138 6.32 -10.17 -10.58
N LYS A 139 6.60 -11.40 -10.13
CA LYS A 139 5.60 -12.37 -9.66
C LYS A 139 5.06 -11.93 -8.31
N TYR A 140 3.83 -12.32 -8.00
CA TYR A 140 3.22 -12.01 -6.70
C TYR A 140 4.06 -12.57 -5.54
N MET A 141 4.19 -11.78 -4.48
CA MET A 141 4.73 -12.29 -3.21
C MET A 141 3.75 -13.31 -2.59
N PRO A 142 4.23 -14.25 -1.74
CA PRO A 142 3.34 -15.18 -1.05
C PRO A 142 2.21 -14.46 -0.29
N GLY A 143 0.99 -14.98 -0.37
CA GLY A 143 -0.19 -14.38 0.26
C GLY A 143 -0.78 -13.19 -0.50
N ILE A 144 -0.14 -12.71 -1.58
CA ILE A 144 -0.64 -11.61 -2.40
C ILE A 144 -1.44 -12.12 -3.59
N ARG A 145 -2.60 -11.52 -3.81
CA ARG A 145 -3.34 -11.60 -5.08
C ARG A 145 -3.72 -10.19 -5.52
N CYS A 146 -3.36 -9.81 -6.72
CA CYS A 146 -3.82 -8.55 -7.30
C CYS A 146 -4.02 -8.67 -8.81
N GLY A 147 -4.81 -7.76 -9.38
CA GLY A 147 -5.09 -7.76 -10.80
C GLY A 147 -5.73 -6.46 -11.26
N ASN A 148 -5.78 -6.26 -12.58
CA ASN A 148 -6.53 -5.16 -13.17
C ASN A 148 -8.03 -5.41 -13.01
N MET A 149 -8.78 -4.35 -12.75
CA MET A 149 -10.23 -4.44 -12.55
C MET A 149 -11.06 -4.46 -13.84
N GLY A 150 -10.43 -4.19 -14.97
CA GLY A 150 -11.04 -4.21 -16.30
C GLY A 150 -11.47 -2.84 -16.83
N PRO A 151 -12.42 -2.84 -17.80
CA PRO A 151 -12.92 -1.64 -18.45
C PRO A 151 -13.57 -0.66 -17.46
N LYS A 152 -13.41 0.63 -17.76
CA LYS A 152 -13.95 1.75 -16.97
C LYS A 152 -14.63 2.74 -17.91
N MET A 153 -15.45 3.64 -17.37
CA MET A 153 -16.06 4.71 -18.18
C MET A 153 -14.99 5.63 -18.82
N GLY A 154 -13.87 5.84 -18.12
CA GLY A 154 -12.68 6.56 -18.57
C GLY A 154 -11.42 5.96 -17.94
N PHE A 155 -10.26 6.61 -18.06
CA PHE A 155 -8.99 6.10 -17.52
C PHE A 155 -8.63 4.69 -18.02
N ASN A 156 -9.00 4.35 -19.27
CA ASN A 156 -8.75 3.02 -19.84
C ASN A 156 -7.25 2.69 -19.96
N SER A 157 -6.39 3.71 -20.04
CA SER A 157 -4.94 3.56 -19.97
C SER A 157 -4.41 3.25 -18.58
N LYS A 158 -5.19 3.50 -17.52
CA LYS A 158 -4.75 3.31 -16.14
C LYS A 158 -5.07 1.90 -15.65
N ASP A 159 -4.08 1.26 -15.07
CA ASP A 159 -4.16 -0.09 -14.51
C ASP A 159 -4.67 -0.09 -13.07
N ASN A 160 -5.78 0.63 -12.83
CA ASN A 160 -6.54 0.47 -11.59
C ASN A 160 -6.86 -1.01 -11.38
N GLY A 161 -6.70 -1.45 -10.15
CA GLY A 161 -6.84 -2.85 -9.83
C GLY A 161 -7.40 -3.09 -8.45
N TRP A 162 -7.25 -4.34 -8.06
CA TRP A 162 -7.63 -4.84 -6.76
C TRP A 162 -6.46 -5.57 -6.11
N LEU A 163 -6.44 -5.59 -4.78
CA LEU A 163 -5.40 -6.26 -3.99
C LEU A 163 -6.03 -6.95 -2.77
N ILE A 164 -5.76 -8.24 -2.65
CA ILE A 164 -6.14 -9.09 -1.52
C ILE A 164 -4.86 -9.58 -0.86
N MET A 165 -4.81 -9.49 0.47
CA MET A 165 -3.69 -9.96 1.29
C MET A 165 -4.17 -11.10 2.19
N ASN A 166 -3.54 -12.26 2.08
CA ASN A 166 -3.84 -13.42 2.89
C ASN A 166 -2.66 -13.72 3.83
N HIS A 167 -2.77 -13.25 5.08
CA HIS A 167 -1.76 -13.43 6.13
C HIS A 167 -0.33 -13.08 5.71
N VAL A 168 -0.17 -11.88 5.13
CA VAL A 168 1.13 -11.40 4.61
C VAL A 168 1.97 -10.89 5.77
N LYS A 169 3.16 -11.47 5.95
CA LYS A 169 4.08 -11.07 7.02
C LYS A 169 4.88 -9.84 6.62
N VAL A 170 4.87 -8.83 7.48
CA VAL A 170 5.51 -7.53 7.24
C VAL A 170 6.31 -7.13 8.48
N ALA A 171 7.53 -6.63 8.28
CA ALA A 171 8.40 -6.23 9.39
C ALA A 171 7.87 -4.97 10.10
N ARG A 172 8.19 -4.78 11.39
CA ARG A 172 7.70 -3.64 12.17
C ARG A 172 8.03 -2.30 11.50
N GLU A 173 9.24 -2.17 10.97
CA GLU A 173 9.73 -0.93 10.34
C GLU A 173 9.07 -0.60 8.99
N ASN A 174 8.17 -1.46 8.50
CA ASN A 174 7.38 -1.18 7.31
C ASN A 174 6.07 -0.45 7.62
N MET A 175 5.61 -0.38 8.88
CA MET A 175 4.61 0.62 9.30
C MET A 175 5.28 1.99 9.25
N LEU A 176 4.74 2.97 8.52
CA LEU A 176 5.34 4.30 8.43
C LEU A 176 5.00 5.12 9.68
N GLN A 177 6.03 5.58 10.40
CA GLN A 177 5.95 6.00 11.80
C GLN A 177 6.31 7.48 12.02
N ARG A 178 5.89 8.39 11.12
CA ARG A 178 6.07 9.84 11.34
C ARG A 178 5.26 10.35 12.53
N TYR A 179 4.00 9.92 12.65
CA TYR A 179 3.02 10.47 13.60
C TYR A 179 2.48 9.45 14.61
N MET A 180 2.62 8.16 14.30
CA MET A 180 2.22 7.06 15.17
C MET A 180 3.38 6.10 15.21
N ILE A 181 3.97 5.91 16.39
CA ILE A 181 5.19 5.15 16.60
C ILE A 181 4.82 3.87 17.35
N LEU A 182 5.34 2.73 16.89
CA LEU A 182 5.17 1.44 17.53
C LEU A 182 6.54 0.92 17.96
N ASP A 183 6.76 0.81 19.25
CA ASP A 183 7.95 0.19 19.81
C ASP A 183 7.89 -1.34 19.74
N GLN A 184 9.05 -1.98 19.91
CA GLN A 184 9.16 -3.44 19.77
C GLN A 184 8.29 -4.19 20.79
N ASP A 185 8.14 -3.64 21.99
CA ASP A 185 7.34 -4.18 23.09
C ASP A 185 5.82 -4.02 22.91
N GLY A 186 5.38 -3.37 21.82
CA GLY A 186 3.97 -3.11 21.55
C GLY A 186 3.47 -1.75 22.02
N THR A 187 4.32 -0.93 22.64
CA THR A 187 3.94 0.43 23.06
C THR A 187 3.67 1.30 21.84
N VAL A 188 2.50 1.95 21.80
CA VAL A 188 2.11 2.90 20.76
C VAL A 188 2.13 4.32 21.32
N SER A 189 2.85 5.22 20.65
CA SER A 189 2.90 6.65 20.96
C SER A 189 2.59 7.51 19.74
N PHE A 190 2.29 8.79 19.97
CA PHE A 190 1.91 9.77 18.94
C PHE A 190 2.80 11.01 19.06
N ASP A 191 3.22 11.57 17.92
CA ASP A 191 3.98 12.82 17.79
C ASP A 191 3.04 14.00 17.48
#